data_AF-A0AAF0BUD6-F1
#
_entry.id   AF-A0AAF0BUD6-F1
#
_cell.length_a   1.000
_cell.length_b   1.000
_cell.length_c   1.000
_cell.angle_alpha   90.00
_cell.angle_beta   90.00
_cell.angle_gamma   90.00
#
_symmetry.space_group_name_H-M   'P 1'
#
loop_
_entity.id
_entity.type
_entity.pdbx_description
1 polymer ?
#
loop_
_entity_poly.entity_id
_entity_poly.type
_entity_poly.pdbx_seq_one_letter_code
_entity_poly.pdbx_strand_id
1 'polypeptide(L)'
;MATPPEPLERLRRAPLELLGRIVESSNATFLTSVGELTDEEPGPTDGDEGPLAGLGAEVRVGAADDELWDDPWDDDDRDDDERDVDAGHDDGDPAADDSDEGADDDGLPPGLKAVYKPLRGERPLWDFPEGLYRREVAAYELSRALGWDLVPGTVERDDVLGVGSLQRFVEADFSRHYFVLRDEGGHDDQLLRMAVFDVLVNNTDRKAGHVLVDADDHIWGIDNGLCFSTEARLRTVIWDFAGEPIPDDLMDAIAGLIDEGVPDAVCAHLLPEEVGRLERRARVLRSAAQLPHDPTGRAIPWPLL
;
A
#
# COMPACT_ATOMS: atom_id res chain seq x y z
N MET A 1 -12.90 22.26 -20.51
CA MET A 1 -11.71 22.66 -19.73
C MET A 1 -10.65 21.61 -20.03
N ALA A 2 -9.44 22.03 -20.40
CA ALA A 2 -8.37 21.09 -20.76
C ALA A 2 -7.90 20.36 -19.50
N THR A 3 -7.82 19.03 -19.58
CA THR A 3 -7.32 18.14 -18.52
C THR A 3 -5.95 18.64 -18.05
N PRO A 4 -5.70 18.80 -16.74
CA PRO A 4 -4.36 19.15 -16.26
C PRO A 4 -3.35 18.12 -16.81
N PRO A 5 -2.08 18.49 -17.05
CA PRO A 5 -1.07 17.48 -17.39
C PRO A 5 -1.09 16.40 -16.31
N GLU A 6 -1.46 15.19 -16.70
CA GLU A 6 -1.82 14.07 -15.83
C GLU A 6 -0.61 13.78 -14.90
N PRO A 7 -0.75 13.77 -13.55
CA PRO A 7 0.33 13.40 -12.65
C PRO A 7 1.06 12.11 -13.06
N LEU A 8 0.33 11.19 -13.71
CA LEU A 8 0.85 9.97 -14.31
C LEU A 8 1.83 10.23 -15.47
N GLU A 9 1.55 11.19 -16.36
CA GLU A 9 2.48 11.58 -17.44
C GLU A 9 3.77 12.17 -16.89
N ARG A 10 3.70 12.93 -15.78
CA ARG A 10 4.91 13.39 -15.07
C ARG A 10 5.71 12.20 -14.55
N LEU A 11 5.08 11.24 -13.86
CA LEU A 11 5.77 10.01 -13.42
C LEU A 11 6.41 9.25 -14.59
N ARG A 12 5.72 9.21 -15.75
CA ARG A 12 6.21 8.49 -16.93
C ARG A 12 7.37 9.13 -17.65
N ARG A 13 7.61 10.44 -17.54
CA ARG A 13 8.50 11.16 -18.47
C ARG A 13 9.38 12.23 -17.84
N ALA A 14 8.95 12.82 -16.72
CA ALA A 14 9.68 13.91 -16.10
C ALA A 14 11.03 13.42 -15.53
N PRO A 15 12.05 14.29 -15.47
CA PRO A 15 13.33 13.94 -14.85
C PRO A 15 13.15 13.62 -13.36
N LEU A 16 13.92 12.65 -12.89
CA LEU A 16 13.90 12.18 -11.50
C LEU A 16 15.17 12.64 -10.78
N GLU A 17 15.01 13.07 -9.54
CA GLU A 17 16.12 13.28 -8.61
C GLU A 17 15.92 12.39 -7.38
N LEU A 18 16.97 11.63 -7.01
CA LEU A 18 16.93 10.75 -5.85
C LEU A 18 17.13 11.57 -4.58
N LEU A 19 16.12 11.58 -3.71
CA LEU A 19 16.17 12.27 -2.42
C LEU A 19 16.87 11.42 -1.36
N GLY A 20 16.70 10.09 -1.43
CA GLY A 20 17.42 9.16 -0.57
C GLY A 20 16.81 7.76 -0.57
N ARG A 21 17.41 6.87 0.21
CA ARG A 21 16.93 5.50 0.40
C ARG A 21 16.04 5.42 1.64
N ILE A 22 14.91 4.74 1.52
CA ILE A 22 14.06 4.36 2.65
C ILE A 22 14.66 3.09 3.25
N VAL A 23 15.18 3.18 4.48
CA VAL A 23 16.00 2.12 5.10
C VAL A 23 15.17 1.05 5.78
N GLU A 24 13.94 1.38 6.13
CA GLU A 24 12.93 0.50 6.73
C GLU A 24 12.41 -0.54 5.71
N SER A 25 12.64 -0.32 4.42
CA SER A 25 12.24 -1.26 3.37
C SER A 25 13.23 -2.41 3.21
N SER A 26 12.70 -3.64 3.20
CA SER A 26 13.50 -4.84 2.95
C SER A 26 14.06 -4.86 1.51
N ASN A 27 13.27 -4.43 0.53
CA ASN A 27 13.72 -4.24 -0.85
C ASN A 27 14.38 -2.86 -1.02
N ALA A 28 15.14 -2.71 -2.11
CA ALA A 28 15.69 -1.41 -2.47
C ALA A 28 14.54 -0.46 -2.83
N THR A 29 14.29 0.54 -1.96
CA THR A 29 13.21 1.51 -2.09
C THR A 29 13.77 2.91 -1.89
N PHE A 30 13.46 3.82 -2.81
CA PHE A 30 14.02 5.17 -2.84
C PHE A 30 12.93 6.21 -2.92
N LEU A 31 13.09 7.28 -2.17
CA LEU A 31 12.26 8.48 -2.33
C LEU A 31 12.87 9.35 -3.42
N THR A 32 12.01 9.85 -4.32
CA THR A 32 12.41 10.67 -5.46
C THR A 32 11.55 11.92 -5.58
N SER A 33 12.14 13.01 -6.05
CA SER A 33 11.40 14.16 -6.57
C SER A 33 11.19 13.98 -8.07
N VAL A 34 10.02 14.41 -8.54
CA VAL A 34 9.59 14.29 -9.94
C VAL A 34 9.50 15.70 -10.51
N GLY A 35 10.35 16.00 -11.49
CA GLY A 35 10.42 17.32 -12.12
C GLY A 35 9.18 17.70 -12.91
N GLU A 36 9.30 18.82 -13.63
CA GLU A 36 8.29 19.27 -14.59
C GLU A 36 8.51 18.61 -15.96
N LEU A 37 7.43 18.47 -16.74
CA LEU A 37 7.54 18.00 -18.11
C LEU A 37 8.22 19.07 -18.98
N THR A 38 9.30 18.68 -19.65
CA THR A 38 9.94 19.48 -20.69
C THR A 38 9.54 18.96 -22.07
N ASP A 39 9.50 19.84 -23.07
CA ASP A 39 9.27 19.44 -24.48
C ASP A 39 10.42 18.60 -25.07
N GLU A 40 11.56 18.53 -24.36
CA GLU A 40 12.71 17.70 -24.71
C GLU A 40 12.50 16.27 -24.23
N GLU A 41 12.68 15.28 -25.12
CA GLU A 41 12.71 13.88 -24.72
C GLU A 41 13.87 13.64 -23.76
N PRO A 42 13.68 12.89 -22.66
CA PRO A 42 14.79 12.54 -21.79
C PRO A 42 15.85 11.82 -22.61
N GLY A 43 17.05 12.40 -22.64
CA GLY A 43 18.20 11.79 -23.32
C GLY A 43 18.50 10.40 -22.71
N PRO A 44 19.14 9.50 -23.47
CA PRO A 44 19.53 8.21 -22.94
C PRO A 44 20.40 8.42 -21.69
N THR A 45 19.97 7.87 -20.56
CA THR A 45 20.83 7.72 -19.39
C THR A 45 21.86 6.66 -19.76
N ASP A 46 23.13 7.07 -19.94
CA ASP A 46 24.22 6.15 -20.21
C ASP A 46 24.25 5.06 -19.12
N GLY A 47 23.89 3.84 -19.52
CA GLY A 47 23.75 2.68 -18.65
C GLY A 47 25.09 2.08 -18.22
N ASP A 48 26.02 2.90 -17.72
CA ASP A 48 27.31 2.45 -17.23
C ASP A 48 27.55 2.91 -15.79
N GLU A 49 27.55 1.92 -14.89
CA GLU A 49 28.13 1.93 -13.54
C GLU A 49 27.90 3.18 -12.66
N GLY A 50 26.64 3.50 -12.34
CA GLY A 50 26.32 4.24 -11.11
C GLY A 50 26.35 3.30 -9.90
N PRO A 51 27.29 3.44 -8.94
CA PRO A 51 27.31 2.56 -7.79
C PRO A 51 26.16 2.95 -6.85
N LEU A 52 25.39 1.95 -6.39
CA LEU A 52 24.60 2.08 -5.15
C LEU A 52 25.48 2.55 -3.96
N ALA A 53 26.81 2.44 -4.08
CA ALA A 53 27.79 3.01 -3.16
C ALA A 53 27.99 4.51 -3.43
N GLY A 54 27.13 5.33 -2.84
CA GLY A 54 27.25 6.80 -2.89
C GLY A 54 26.00 7.55 -2.43
N LEU A 55 24.85 6.89 -2.31
CA LEU A 55 23.61 7.46 -1.80
C LEU A 55 23.68 7.54 -0.27
N GLY A 56 24.36 8.58 0.24
CA GLY A 56 24.58 8.80 1.67
C GLY A 56 23.42 9.46 2.41
N ALA A 57 22.31 9.77 1.73
CA ALA A 57 21.10 10.31 2.35
C ALA A 57 20.14 9.14 2.67
N GLU A 58 20.03 8.83 3.96
CA GLU A 58 18.97 7.98 4.50
C GLU A 58 17.74 8.87 4.75
N VAL A 59 16.59 8.45 4.25
CA VAL A 59 15.32 9.13 4.49
C VAL A 59 14.46 8.20 5.33
N ARG A 60 13.99 8.72 6.47
CA ARG A 60 12.93 8.05 7.25
C ARG A 60 11.60 8.63 6.79
N VAL A 61 10.70 7.77 6.35
CA VAL A 61 9.30 8.11 6.18
C VAL A 61 8.62 7.55 7.41
N GLY A 62 7.88 8.39 8.16
CA GLY A 62 7.33 8.02 9.47
C GLY A 62 6.69 6.64 9.44
N ALA A 63 7.21 5.71 10.25
CA ALA A 63 6.53 4.49 10.60
C ALA A 63 5.82 4.76 11.92
N ALA A 64 4.58 4.27 12.09
CA ALA A 64 3.96 4.23 13.39
C ALA A 64 4.89 3.46 14.34
N ASP A 65 5.19 4.04 15.51
CA ASP A 65 6.05 3.40 16.50
C ASP A 65 5.48 2.02 16.88
N ASP A 66 6.27 0.97 16.65
CA ASP A 66 5.96 -0.44 16.98
C ASP A 66 5.73 -0.68 18.50
N GLU A 67 5.86 0.36 19.35
CA GLU A 67 5.88 0.24 20.83
C GLU A 67 4.49 0.30 21.50
N LEU A 68 3.38 0.44 20.77
CA LEU A 68 2.06 0.73 21.35
C LEU A 68 1.01 -0.38 21.25
N TRP A 69 1.41 -1.63 20.97
CA TRP A 69 0.47 -2.76 20.97
C TRP A 69 0.80 -3.76 22.08
N ASP A 70 0.04 -3.68 23.18
CA ASP A 70 -0.07 -4.77 24.15
C ASP A 70 -0.78 -5.95 23.47
N ASP A 71 -0.07 -7.08 23.37
CA ASP A 71 -0.55 -8.32 22.77
C ASP A 71 -1.74 -8.90 23.57
N PRO A 72 -2.97 -8.93 23.03
CA PRO A 72 -4.12 -9.52 23.70
C PRO A 72 -4.10 -11.07 23.65
N TRP A 73 -3.08 -11.68 23.04
CA TRP A 73 -2.86 -13.13 22.97
C TRP A 73 -1.69 -13.61 23.84
N ASP A 74 -1.11 -12.72 24.66
CA ASP A 74 -0.21 -13.11 25.77
C ASP A 74 -1.05 -13.70 26.92
N ASP A 75 -1.63 -14.87 26.67
CA ASP A 75 -2.23 -15.75 27.68
C ASP A 75 -1.10 -16.47 28.42
N ASP A 76 -0.44 -15.77 29.35
CA ASP A 76 0.34 -16.42 30.42
C ASP A 76 -0.46 -16.35 31.73
N ASP A 77 -1.22 -17.41 31.93
CA ASP A 77 -1.76 -17.96 33.19
C ASP A 77 -2.15 -16.98 34.31
N ARG A 78 -3.48 -16.81 34.45
CA ARG A 78 -4.12 -16.46 35.71
C ARG A 78 -3.91 -17.59 36.72
N ASP A 79 -3.23 -17.27 37.81
CA ASP A 79 -3.42 -17.95 39.10
C ASP A 79 -3.54 -16.90 40.22
N ASP A 80 -4.44 -17.22 41.15
CA ASP A 80 -4.97 -16.47 42.30
C ASP A 80 -3.93 -15.71 43.15
N ASP A 81 -4.30 -14.52 43.66
CA ASP A 81 -4.58 -14.36 45.10
C ASP A 81 -5.01 -12.93 45.49
N GLU A 82 -5.89 -12.90 46.48
CA GLU A 82 -6.54 -11.76 47.13
C GLU A 82 -5.57 -10.69 47.68
N ARG A 83 -5.97 -9.41 47.62
CA ARG A 83 -6.03 -8.52 48.79
C ARG A 83 -6.70 -7.15 48.53
N ASP A 84 -7.72 -6.88 49.35
CA ASP A 84 -8.26 -5.55 49.68
C ASP A 84 -7.18 -4.58 50.18
N VAL A 85 -7.28 -3.28 49.86
CA VAL A 85 -7.48 -2.17 50.83
C VAL A 85 -7.64 -0.79 50.17
N ASP A 86 -8.79 -0.17 50.45
CA ASP A 86 -9.04 1.19 50.97
C ASP A 86 -8.71 2.49 50.18
N ALA A 87 -9.51 3.50 50.52
CA ALA A 87 -9.89 4.72 49.79
C ALA A 87 -9.04 5.98 50.03
N GLY A 88 -9.26 6.99 49.17
CA GLY A 88 -8.98 8.43 49.41
C GLY A 88 -8.82 9.21 48.10
N HIS A 89 -9.79 10.06 47.69
CA HIS A 89 -9.74 11.55 47.67
C HIS A 89 -8.49 12.10 46.94
N ASP A 90 -8.55 12.97 45.94
CA ASP A 90 -9.03 14.36 46.01
C ASP A 90 -8.79 15.07 44.66
N ASP A 91 -9.44 16.23 44.54
CA ASP A 91 -9.64 17.20 43.46
C ASP A 91 -8.47 17.62 42.55
N GLY A 92 -8.82 18.07 41.33
CA GLY A 92 -8.08 19.15 40.67
C GLY A 92 -8.06 19.15 39.13
N ASP A 93 -9.04 19.81 38.52
CA ASP A 93 -8.87 20.47 37.20
C ASP A 93 -8.27 21.87 37.45
N PRO A 94 -7.30 22.35 36.67
CA PRO A 94 -7.67 23.37 35.68
C PRO A 94 -6.88 23.32 34.35
N ALA A 95 -7.65 23.39 33.26
CA ALA A 95 -7.51 24.27 32.09
C ALA A 95 -6.14 24.83 31.63
N ALA A 96 -6.01 24.81 30.29
CA ALA A 96 -5.17 25.62 29.38
C ALA A 96 -3.82 25.02 28.96
N ASP A 97 -3.68 24.68 27.68
CA ASP A 97 -3.00 25.57 26.72
C ASP A 97 -3.33 25.13 25.28
N ASP A 98 -4.03 26.00 24.54
CA ASP A 98 -4.16 25.93 23.09
C ASP A 98 -2.84 26.46 22.50
N SER A 99 -1.89 25.57 22.21
CA SER A 99 -0.78 25.87 21.32
C SER A 99 -0.82 24.90 20.14
N ASP A 100 -1.61 25.29 19.16
CA ASP A 100 -1.52 24.90 17.75
C ASP A 100 -0.12 25.29 17.22
N GLU A 101 0.87 24.42 17.45
CA GLU A 101 2.21 24.53 16.89
C GLU A 101 2.68 23.18 16.35
N GLY A 102 2.69 23.07 15.02
CA GLY A 102 3.53 22.12 14.27
C GLY A 102 2.79 20.96 13.62
N ALA A 103 2.06 21.23 12.53
CA ALA A 103 1.90 20.20 11.51
C ALA A 103 3.30 19.85 10.99
N ASP A 104 3.66 18.58 11.07
CA ASP A 104 4.97 18.04 10.79
C ASP A 104 5.47 18.43 9.38
N ASP A 105 6.36 19.42 9.32
CA ASP A 105 7.23 19.63 8.16
C ASP A 105 8.25 18.50 8.19
N ASP A 106 7.94 17.41 7.50
CA ASP A 106 8.79 16.21 7.29
C ASP A 106 10.19 16.53 6.71
N GLY A 107 10.49 17.81 6.47
CA GLY A 107 11.75 18.33 5.96
C GLY A 107 11.97 17.98 4.49
N LEU A 108 10.94 17.46 3.81
CA LEU A 108 11.04 17.05 2.41
C LEU A 108 10.79 18.26 1.48
N PRO A 109 11.54 18.37 0.36
CA PRO A 109 11.38 19.49 -0.55
C PRO A 109 9.99 19.52 -1.19
N PRO A 110 9.42 20.71 -1.46
CA PRO A 110 8.12 20.85 -2.09
C PRO A 110 8.14 20.35 -3.53
N GLY A 111 7.08 19.63 -3.97
CA GLY A 111 6.94 19.14 -5.34
C GLY A 111 6.24 17.77 -5.42
N LEU A 112 6.06 17.25 -6.64
CA LEU A 112 5.58 15.88 -6.82
C LEU A 112 6.67 14.90 -6.38
N LYS A 113 6.36 14.08 -5.37
CA LYS A 113 7.25 13.03 -4.87
C LYS A 113 6.80 11.65 -5.38
N ALA A 114 7.74 10.72 -5.44
CA ALA A 114 7.45 9.33 -5.80
C ALA A 114 8.36 8.34 -5.06
N VAL A 115 7.90 7.10 -4.96
CA VAL A 115 8.64 5.96 -4.43
C VAL A 115 9.11 5.10 -5.61
N TYR A 116 10.42 4.92 -5.74
CA TYR A 116 11.05 4.10 -6.78
C TYR A 116 11.50 2.77 -6.18
N LYS A 117 10.91 1.65 -6.65
CA LYS A 117 11.33 0.28 -6.35
C LYS A 117 11.96 -0.36 -7.61
N PRO A 118 13.28 -0.22 -7.82
CA PRO A 118 13.98 -0.85 -8.95
C PRO A 118 14.04 -2.37 -8.84
N LEU A 119 14.13 -3.06 -9.98
CA LEU A 119 14.51 -4.48 -10.07
C LEU A 119 15.89 -4.71 -9.43
N ARG A 120 16.80 -3.76 -9.62
CA ARG A 120 18.14 -3.82 -9.03
C ARG A 120 18.05 -3.65 -7.51
N GLY A 121 18.45 -4.68 -6.78
CA GLY A 121 18.38 -4.68 -5.31
C GLY A 121 17.09 -5.30 -4.77
N GLU A 122 16.25 -5.85 -5.63
CA GLU A 122 15.20 -6.78 -5.25
C GLU A 122 15.80 -7.99 -4.52
N ARG A 123 15.19 -8.37 -3.40
CA ARG A 123 15.50 -9.60 -2.69
C ARG A 123 14.72 -10.75 -3.32
N PRO A 124 15.39 -11.81 -3.81
CA PRO A 124 14.69 -12.96 -4.35
C PRO A 124 13.80 -13.62 -3.31
N LEU A 125 12.57 -13.93 -3.71
CA LEU A 125 11.62 -14.71 -2.92
C LEU A 125 11.48 -16.09 -3.55
N TRP A 126 11.42 -17.14 -2.72
CA TRP A 126 11.28 -18.51 -3.22
C TRP A 126 9.92 -18.77 -3.87
N ASP A 127 8.95 -17.90 -3.61
CA ASP A 127 7.53 -18.12 -3.83
C ASP A 127 6.88 -17.06 -4.74
N PHE A 128 7.70 -16.12 -5.26
CA PHE A 128 7.36 -15.13 -6.29
C PHE A 128 8.42 -15.12 -7.40
N PRO A 129 8.03 -14.87 -8.65
CA PRO A 129 8.99 -14.61 -9.72
C PRO A 129 9.70 -13.26 -9.51
N GLU A 130 10.89 -13.12 -10.10
CA GLU A 130 11.63 -11.85 -10.11
C GLU A 130 10.81 -10.72 -10.75
N GLY A 131 11.11 -9.48 -10.37
CA GLY A 131 10.42 -8.28 -10.83
C GLY A 131 9.11 -8.03 -10.10
N LEU A 132 9.15 -7.96 -8.77
CA LEU A 132 8.05 -7.59 -7.90
C LEU A 132 7.44 -6.22 -8.29
N TYR A 133 8.27 -5.32 -8.83
CA TYR A 133 7.81 -4.03 -9.35
C TYR A 133 6.67 -4.16 -10.38
N ARG A 134 6.64 -5.26 -11.15
CA ARG A 134 5.58 -5.50 -12.13
C ARG A 134 4.21 -5.67 -11.46
N ARG A 135 4.18 -6.28 -10.27
CA ARG A 135 2.95 -6.47 -9.48
C ARG A 135 2.46 -5.16 -8.86
N GLU A 136 3.37 -4.26 -8.51
CA GLU A 136 3.01 -2.88 -8.13
C GLU A 136 2.25 -2.16 -9.27
N VAL A 137 2.81 -2.21 -10.48
CA VAL A 137 2.17 -1.60 -11.67
C VAL A 137 0.86 -2.30 -12.03
N ALA A 138 0.82 -3.63 -12.00
CA ALA A 138 -0.39 -4.40 -12.27
C ALA A 138 -1.52 -4.11 -11.27
N ALA A 139 -1.20 -3.92 -9.99
CA ALA A 139 -2.18 -3.55 -8.97
C ALA A 139 -2.78 -2.17 -9.24
N TYR A 140 -1.94 -1.19 -9.60
CA TYR A 140 -2.42 0.13 -10.02
C TYR A 140 -3.32 0.06 -11.25
N GLU A 141 -2.87 -0.58 -12.33
CA GLU A 141 -3.64 -0.66 -13.58
C GLU A 141 -4.99 -1.40 -13.36
N LEU A 142 -5.02 -2.43 -12.50
CA LEU A 142 -6.27 -3.10 -12.15
C LEU A 142 -7.19 -2.20 -11.33
N SER A 143 -6.66 -1.52 -10.30
CA SER A 143 -7.45 -0.61 -9.47
C SER A 143 -8.06 0.53 -10.29
N ARG A 144 -7.28 1.09 -11.21
CA ARG A 144 -7.71 2.10 -12.18
C ARG A 144 -8.79 1.55 -13.12
N ALA A 145 -8.59 0.36 -13.69
CA ALA A 145 -9.54 -0.23 -14.63
C ALA A 145 -10.89 -0.56 -13.98
N LEU A 146 -10.88 -0.95 -12.70
CA LEU A 146 -12.10 -1.17 -11.92
C LEU A 146 -12.77 0.15 -11.48
N GLY A 147 -12.10 1.29 -11.62
CA GLY A 147 -12.58 2.59 -11.16
C GLY A 147 -12.59 2.71 -9.64
N TRP A 148 -11.76 1.94 -8.93
CA TRP A 148 -11.76 1.86 -7.47
C TRP A 148 -10.79 2.83 -6.81
N ASP A 149 -9.80 3.33 -7.55
CA ASP A 149 -8.83 4.35 -7.14
C ASP A 149 -8.16 4.06 -5.79
N LEU A 150 -7.82 2.79 -5.53
CA LEU A 150 -7.23 2.35 -4.27
C LEU A 150 -5.71 2.40 -4.27
N VAL A 151 -5.05 2.29 -5.43
CA VAL A 151 -3.59 2.22 -5.52
C VAL A 151 -3.07 3.53 -6.11
N PRO A 152 -2.09 4.20 -5.47
CA PRO A 152 -1.55 5.44 -6.01
C PRO A 152 -0.95 5.24 -7.41
N GLY A 153 -1.00 6.30 -8.23
CA GLY A 153 -0.47 6.30 -9.60
C GLY A 153 0.90 5.63 -9.69
N THR A 154 0.99 4.47 -10.36
CA THR A 154 2.22 3.66 -10.42
C THR A 154 2.55 3.31 -11.86
N VAL A 155 3.81 3.53 -12.26
CA VAL A 155 4.26 3.27 -13.64
C VAL A 155 5.52 2.43 -13.64
N GLU A 156 5.71 1.63 -14.70
CA GLU A 156 7.02 1.06 -15.00
C GLU A 156 7.92 2.16 -15.54
N ARG A 157 9.13 2.29 -14.99
CA ARG A 157 10.10 3.31 -15.35
C ARG A 157 11.49 2.70 -15.40
N ASP A 158 12.21 2.95 -16.49
CA ASP A 158 13.63 2.61 -16.66
C ASP A 158 14.42 3.92 -16.71
N ASP A 159 15.20 4.17 -15.65
CA ASP A 159 15.84 5.47 -15.39
C ASP A 159 17.11 5.27 -14.52
N VAL A 160 17.51 6.25 -13.71
CA VAL A 160 18.74 6.28 -12.90
C VAL A 160 19.05 5.03 -12.06
N LEU A 161 18.04 4.23 -11.68
CA LEU A 161 18.21 3.00 -10.89
C LEU A 161 17.97 1.71 -11.70
N GLY A 162 17.74 1.84 -13.01
CA GLY A 162 17.28 0.78 -13.92
C GLY A 162 15.78 0.50 -13.78
N VAL A 163 15.25 -0.38 -14.63
CA VAL A 163 13.81 -0.71 -14.64
C VAL A 163 13.24 -1.01 -13.26
N GLY A 164 12.08 -0.44 -12.96
CA GLY A 164 11.33 -0.67 -11.72
C GLY A 164 9.98 0.02 -11.74
N SER A 165 9.31 0.04 -10.58
CA SER A 165 8.07 0.79 -10.39
C SER A 165 8.36 2.15 -9.79
N LEU A 166 7.68 3.17 -10.30
CA LEU A 166 7.65 4.52 -9.78
C LEU A 166 6.21 4.85 -9.37
N GLN A 167 5.96 4.92 -8.07
CA GLN A 167 4.64 5.16 -7.48
C GLN A 167 4.56 6.57 -6.92
N ARG A 168 3.48 7.30 -7.20
CA ARG A 168 3.18 8.60 -6.57
C ARG A 168 3.25 8.44 -5.05
N PHE A 169 4.02 9.29 -4.40
CA PHE A 169 4.03 9.37 -2.95
C PHE A 169 2.69 9.95 -2.47
N VAL A 170 2.11 9.32 -1.44
CA VAL A 170 0.89 9.80 -0.80
C VAL A 170 1.32 10.58 0.45
N GLU A 171 1.00 11.87 0.47
CA GLU A 171 1.10 12.69 1.68
C GLU A 171 -0.01 12.23 2.63
N ALA A 172 0.35 11.49 3.66
CA ALA A 172 -0.56 10.85 4.59
C ALA A 172 -0.07 11.00 6.04
N ASP A 173 -1.00 10.96 6.98
CA ASP A 173 -0.68 10.79 8.39
C ASP A 173 -0.37 9.30 8.66
N PHE A 174 0.91 8.97 8.76
CA PHE A 174 1.36 7.58 8.96
C PHE A 174 1.06 7.03 10.35
N SER A 175 0.62 7.87 11.30
CA SER A 175 0.09 7.38 12.59
C SER A 175 -1.32 6.79 12.44
N ARG A 176 -2.07 7.19 11.41
CA ARG A 176 -3.43 6.71 11.09
C ARG A 176 -3.38 5.51 10.16
N HIS A 177 -2.92 4.37 10.68
CA HIS A 177 -2.92 3.08 9.99
C HIS A 177 -4.28 2.36 10.08
N TYR A 178 -4.43 1.21 9.42
CA TYR A 178 -5.70 0.45 9.34
C TYR A 178 -6.49 0.34 10.65
N PHE A 179 -5.86 -0.12 11.74
CA PHE A 179 -6.57 -0.30 13.02
C PHE A 179 -7.12 1.02 13.59
N VAL A 180 -6.35 2.11 13.51
CA VAL A 180 -6.82 3.45 13.93
C VAL A 180 -8.02 3.88 13.09
N LEU A 181 -7.91 3.75 11.76
CA LEU A 181 -8.99 4.09 10.84
C LEU A 181 -10.26 3.25 11.07
N ARG A 182 -10.09 1.97 11.43
CA ARG A 182 -11.20 1.08 11.76
C ARG A 182 -11.92 1.54 13.02
N ASP A 183 -11.17 1.92 14.06
CA ASP A 183 -11.68 2.37 15.36
C ASP A 183 -12.35 3.75 15.28
N GLU A 184 -11.77 4.68 14.51
CA GLU A 184 -12.36 6.00 14.22
C GLU A 184 -13.68 5.89 13.44
N GLY A 185 -13.77 4.89 12.55
CA GLY A 185 -14.89 4.71 11.64
C GLY A 185 -14.89 5.71 10.48
N GLY A 186 -16.01 5.77 9.74
CA GLY A 186 -16.18 6.69 8.60
C GLY A 186 -15.58 6.19 7.27
N HIS A 187 -14.74 5.16 7.31
CA HIS A 187 -14.02 4.64 6.13
C HIS A 187 -14.48 3.24 5.69
N ASP A 188 -15.51 2.67 6.31
CA ASP A 188 -15.94 1.27 6.12
C ASP A 188 -16.14 0.91 4.64
N ASP A 189 -16.76 1.79 3.84
CA ASP A 189 -16.98 1.54 2.41
C ASP A 189 -15.66 1.46 1.62
N GLN A 190 -14.68 2.30 1.94
CA GLN A 190 -13.37 2.30 1.30
C GLN A 190 -12.53 1.09 1.74
N LEU A 191 -12.57 0.76 3.04
CA LEU A 191 -11.86 -0.39 3.60
C LEU A 191 -12.45 -1.72 3.09
N LEU A 192 -13.78 -1.82 2.96
CA LEU A 192 -14.43 -2.97 2.33
C LEU A 192 -14.00 -3.10 0.87
N ARG A 193 -13.99 -2.00 0.11
CA ARG A 193 -13.49 -2.00 -1.28
C ARG A 193 -12.05 -2.50 -1.36
N MET A 194 -11.20 -2.09 -0.41
CA MET A 194 -9.83 -2.60 -0.30
C MET A 194 -9.76 -4.09 0.04
N ALA A 195 -10.62 -4.58 0.94
CA ALA A 195 -10.71 -6.02 1.25
C ALA A 195 -11.06 -6.84 0.01
N VAL A 196 -12.04 -6.39 -0.78
CA VAL A 196 -12.41 -7.04 -2.05
C VAL A 196 -11.24 -7.02 -3.03
N PHE A 197 -10.53 -5.89 -3.12
CA PHE A 197 -9.34 -5.76 -3.96
C PHE A 197 -8.23 -6.72 -3.54
N ASP A 198 -7.92 -6.81 -2.26
CA ASP A 198 -6.91 -7.74 -1.71
C ASP A 198 -7.25 -9.20 -2.05
N VAL A 199 -8.53 -9.59 -2.02
CA VAL A 199 -8.95 -10.94 -2.44
C VAL A 199 -8.77 -11.13 -3.95
N LEU A 200 -9.13 -10.16 -4.78
CA LEU A 200 -8.95 -10.23 -6.24
C LEU A 200 -7.48 -10.37 -6.62
N VAL A 201 -6.63 -9.51 -6.06
CA VAL A 201 -5.19 -9.53 -6.34
C VAL A 201 -4.47 -10.61 -5.55
N ASN A 202 -5.11 -11.24 -4.56
CA ASN A 202 -4.46 -12.20 -3.66
C ASN A 202 -3.23 -11.56 -2.99
N ASN A 203 -3.44 -10.42 -2.33
CA ASN A 203 -2.38 -9.71 -1.61
C ASN A 203 -1.87 -10.60 -0.47
N THR A 204 -0.57 -10.87 -0.46
CA THR A 204 0.04 -11.77 0.52
C THR A 204 0.75 -11.02 1.65
N ASP A 205 0.64 -9.70 1.73
CA ASP A 205 1.34 -8.90 2.75
C ASP A 205 0.66 -7.54 3.04
N ARG A 206 -0.68 -7.46 3.07
CA ARG A 206 -1.37 -6.20 3.43
C ARG A 206 -1.29 -5.96 4.94
N LYS A 207 -0.30 -5.19 5.37
CA LYS A 207 -0.13 -4.70 6.75
C LYS A 207 -0.98 -3.46 7.00
N ALA A 208 -1.14 -3.11 8.28
CA ALA A 208 -1.90 -1.94 8.69
C ALA A 208 -1.25 -0.64 8.20
N GLY A 209 0.07 -0.52 8.24
CA GLY A 209 0.81 0.64 7.69
C GLY A 209 0.77 0.75 6.18
N HIS A 210 0.25 -0.27 5.46
CA HIS A 210 0.06 -0.21 4.01
C HIS A 210 -1.27 0.43 3.61
N VAL A 211 -2.12 0.77 4.58
CA VAL A 211 -3.40 1.46 4.40
C VAL A 211 -3.20 2.90 4.87
N LEU A 212 -3.16 3.83 3.93
CA LEU A 212 -2.92 5.25 4.18
C LEU A 212 -4.21 6.03 4.00
N VAL A 213 -4.36 7.13 4.74
CA VAL A 213 -5.40 8.14 4.51
C VAL A 213 -4.73 9.47 4.17
N ASP A 214 -5.17 10.11 3.09
CA ASP A 214 -4.68 11.45 2.74
C ASP A 214 -5.54 12.56 3.37
N ALA A 215 -5.17 13.81 3.13
CA ALA A 215 -5.87 14.98 3.66
C ALA A 215 -7.31 15.15 3.12
N ASP A 216 -7.68 14.44 2.06
CA ASP A 216 -9.02 14.44 1.47
C ASP A 216 -9.87 13.25 1.98
N ASP A 217 -9.42 12.54 3.02
CA ASP A 217 -10.08 11.37 3.64
C ASP A 217 -10.17 10.16 2.69
N HIS A 218 -9.27 10.09 1.70
CA HIS A 218 -9.21 9.02 0.72
C HIS A 218 -8.21 7.94 1.14
N ILE A 219 -8.65 6.68 1.06
CA ILE A 219 -7.85 5.52 1.45
C ILE A 219 -7.02 5.01 0.28
N TRP A 220 -5.71 4.90 0.51
CA TRP A 220 -4.73 4.35 -0.42
C TRP A 220 -4.10 3.06 0.10
N GLY A 221 -3.92 2.08 -0.78
CA GLY A 221 -3.24 0.81 -0.53
C GLY A 221 -1.89 0.77 -1.24
N ILE A 222 -0.81 0.82 -0.47
CA ILE A 222 0.58 0.76 -0.98
C ILE A 222 1.17 -0.66 -0.85
N ASP A 223 2.40 -0.85 -1.31
CA ASP A 223 3.17 -2.10 -1.20
C ASP A 223 2.44 -3.35 -1.76
N ASN A 224 2.15 -3.31 -3.05
CA ASN A 224 1.43 -4.37 -3.76
C ASN A 224 2.38 -5.31 -4.54
N GLY A 225 3.70 -5.25 -4.27
CA GLY A 225 4.70 -6.12 -4.92
C GLY A 225 4.48 -7.62 -4.66
N LEU A 226 3.85 -7.97 -3.54
CA LEU A 226 3.53 -9.35 -3.14
C LEU A 226 2.07 -9.74 -3.45
N CYS A 227 1.57 -9.27 -4.60
CA CYS A 227 0.27 -9.62 -5.15
C CYS A 227 0.37 -10.63 -6.31
N PHE A 228 -0.78 -11.17 -6.69
CA PHE A 228 -1.03 -12.01 -7.86
C PHE A 228 -0.43 -13.41 -7.81
N SER A 229 0.07 -13.86 -6.66
CA SER A 229 0.53 -15.24 -6.47
C SER A 229 -0.50 -16.25 -7.01
N THR A 230 0.01 -17.28 -7.68
CA THR A 230 -0.82 -18.32 -8.30
C THR A 230 -1.37 -19.33 -7.29
N GLU A 231 -0.80 -19.35 -6.09
CA GLU A 231 -1.30 -20.07 -4.93
C GLU A 231 -2.20 -19.15 -4.10
N ALA A 232 -3.24 -19.70 -3.47
CA ALA A 232 -4.08 -18.92 -2.55
C ALA A 232 -3.27 -18.62 -1.28
N ARG A 233 -2.75 -17.40 -1.19
CA ARG A 233 -1.82 -16.96 -0.13
C ARG A 233 -2.23 -15.60 0.45
N LEU A 234 -3.50 -15.23 0.30
CA LEU A 234 -4.06 -14.01 0.87
C LEU A 234 -3.63 -13.88 2.33
N ARG A 235 -2.93 -12.79 2.65
CA ARG A 235 -2.61 -12.37 4.01
C ARG A 235 -2.85 -10.88 4.10
N THR A 236 -3.82 -10.50 4.90
CA THR A 236 -4.26 -9.11 5.07
C THR A 236 -4.66 -8.87 6.50
N VAL A 237 -4.52 -7.66 7.01
CA VAL A 237 -5.11 -7.27 8.30
C VAL A 237 -6.62 -6.97 8.19
N ILE A 238 -7.14 -6.83 6.96
CA ILE A 238 -8.51 -6.38 6.68
C ILE A 238 -9.52 -7.55 6.73
N TRP A 239 -9.49 -8.34 7.80
CA TRP A 239 -10.43 -9.47 7.99
C TRP A 239 -11.72 -9.10 8.70
N ASP A 240 -11.87 -7.88 9.21
CA ASP A 240 -13.10 -7.42 9.87
C ASP A 240 -14.34 -7.50 8.96
N PHE A 241 -14.14 -7.51 7.64
CA PHE A 241 -15.20 -7.64 6.64
C PHE A 241 -15.42 -9.09 6.16
N ALA A 242 -14.82 -10.09 6.82
CA ALA A 242 -14.98 -11.48 6.44
C ALA A 242 -16.45 -11.93 6.48
N GLY A 243 -16.95 -12.45 5.36
CA GLY A 243 -18.35 -12.87 5.22
C GLY A 243 -19.34 -11.76 4.89
N GLU A 244 -18.90 -10.49 4.87
CA GLU A 244 -19.75 -9.38 4.45
C GLU A 244 -20.14 -9.52 2.97
N PRO A 245 -21.38 -9.16 2.59
CA PRO A 245 -21.80 -9.15 1.20
C PRO A 245 -21.00 -8.10 0.42
N ILE A 246 -20.66 -8.44 -0.83
CA ILE A 246 -19.95 -7.49 -1.71
C ILE A 246 -20.99 -6.53 -2.30
N PRO A 247 -20.81 -5.20 -2.17
CA PRO A 247 -21.70 -4.20 -2.77
C PRO A 247 -21.91 -4.39 -4.28
N ASP A 248 -23.10 -4.06 -4.76
CA ASP A 248 -23.51 -4.27 -6.14
C ASP A 248 -22.59 -3.56 -7.16
N ASP A 249 -22.11 -2.36 -6.84
CA ASP A 249 -21.18 -1.60 -7.71
C ASP A 249 -19.84 -2.32 -7.88
N LEU A 250 -19.29 -2.91 -6.81
CA LEU A 250 -18.05 -3.70 -6.89
C LEU A 250 -18.30 -5.02 -7.62
N MET A 251 -19.46 -5.63 -7.40
CA MET A 251 -19.87 -6.85 -8.10
C MET A 251 -20.06 -6.63 -9.60
N ASP A 252 -20.55 -5.47 -10.02
CA ASP A 252 -20.69 -5.09 -11.42
C ASP A 252 -19.32 -4.82 -12.07
N ALA A 253 -18.40 -4.17 -11.37
CA ALA A 253 -17.01 -4.03 -11.84
C ALA A 253 -16.32 -5.39 -12.01
N ILE A 254 -16.50 -6.31 -11.06
CA ILE A 254 -16.01 -7.70 -11.16
C ILE A 254 -16.64 -8.44 -12.35
N ALA A 255 -17.93 -8.23 -12.62
CA ALA A 255 -18.60 -8.80 -13.78
C ALA A 255 -18.00 -8.28 -15.09
N GLY A 256 -17.76 -6.97 -15.19
CA GLY A 256 -17.04 -6.36 -16.32
C GLY A 256 -15.67 -6.99 -16.55
N LEU A 257 -14.87 -7.20 -15.50
CA LEU A 257 -13.58 -7.88 -15.58
C LEU A 257 -13.70 -9.33 -16.12
N ILE A 258 -14.78 -10.03 -15.80
CA ILE A 258 -15.01 -11.41 -16.28
C ILE A 258 -15.45 -11.43 -17.75
N ASP A 259 -16.36 -10.53 -18.12
CA ASP A 259 -17.00 -10.50 -19.43
C ASP A 259 -16.10 -9.91 -20.50
N GLU A 260 -15.35 -8.85 -20.16
CA GLU A 260 -14.43 -8.15 -21.06
C GLU A 260 -13.00 -8.72 -21.00
N GLY A 261 -12.67 -9.41 -19.92
CA GLY A 261 -11.34 -9.96 -19.65
C GLY A 261 -10.44 -8.99 -18.87
N VAL A 262 -9.29 -9.51 -18.43
CA VAL A 262 -8.29 -8.69 -17.72
C VAL A 262 -7.67 -7.68 -18.70
N PRO A 263 -7.60 -6.38 -18.36
CA PRO A 263 -7.06 -5.36 -19.26
C PRO A 263 -5.65 -5.68 -19.76
N ASP A 264 -5.34 -5.32 -21.00
CA ASP A 264 -4.02 -5.53 -21.61
C ASP A 264 -2.90 -4.87 -20.78
N ALA A 265 -3.18 -3.70 -20.19
CA ALA A 265 -2.24 -3.00 -19.31
C ALA A 265 -1.87 -3.83 -18.06
N VAL A 266 -2.82 -4.57 -17.49
CA VAL A 266 -2.56 -5.49 -16.37
C VAL A 266 -1.82 -6.73 -16.87
N CYS A 267 -2.26 -7.30 -17.99
CA CYS A 267 -1.64 -8.49 -18.59
C CYS A 267 -0.18 -8.28 -18.99
N ALA A 268 0.21 -7.06 -19.39
CA ALA A 268 1.59 -6.73 -19.75
C ALA A 268 2.59 -6.93 -18.60
N HIS A 269 2.12 -6.88 -17.35
CA HIS A 269 2.95 -6.97 -16.15
C HIS A 269 2.80 -8.31 -15.39
N LEU A 270 1.86 -9.17 -15.79
CA LEU A 270 1.62 -10.45 -15.13
C LEU A 270 2.00 -11.63 -16.04
N LEU A 271 2.37 -12.75 -15.42
CA LEU A 271 2.50 -14.02 -16.12
C LEU A 271 1.11 -14.54 -16.55
N PRO A 272 1.00 -15.30 -17.66
CA PRO A 272 -0.29 -15.85 -18.09
C PRO A 272 -1.02 -16.66 -17.01
N GLU A 273 -0.28 -17.38 -16.16
CA GLU A 273 -0.83 -18.14 -15.05
C GLU A 273 -1.38 -17.24 -13.93
N GLU A 274 -0.76 -16.09 -13.67
CA GLU A 274 -1.23 -15.10 -12.69
C GLU A 274 -2.53 -14.44 -13.18
N VAL A 275 -2.61 -14.09 -14.47
CA VAL A 275 -3.83 -13.57 -15.10
C VAL A 275 -4.97 -14.59 -14.99
N GLY A 276 -4.71 -15.86 -15.35
CA GLY A 276 -5.73 -16.91 -15.24
C GLY A 276 -6.20 -17.15 -13.79
N ARG A 277 -5.33 -16.90 -12.80
CA ARG A 277 -5.68 -16.98 -11.37
C ARG A 277 -6.48 -15.77 -10.90
N LEU A 278 -6.17 -14.56 -11.37
CA LEU A 278 -6.99 -13.36 -11.14
C LEU A 278 -8.42 -13.57 -11.65
N GLU A 279 -8.59 -13.99 -12.90
CA GLU A 279 -9.92 -14.25 -13.46
C GLU A 279 -10.67 -15.34 -12.69
N ARG A 280 -9.97 -16.40 -12.24
CA ARG A 280 -10.59 -17.45 -11.44
C ARG A 280 -11.08 -16.89 -10.10
N ARG A 281 -10.30 -16.02 -9.44
CA ARG A 281 -10.71 -15.36 -8.19
C ARG A 281 -11.91 -14.45 -8.42
N ALA A 282 -11.93 -13.67 -9.50
CA ALA A 282 -13.08 -12.86 -9.90
C ALA A 282 -14.36 -13.70 -10.04
N ARG A 283 -14.29 -14.84 -10.75
CA ARG A 283 -15.45 -15.76 -10.90
C ARG A 283 -15.91 -16.37 -9.57
N VAL A 284 -14.97 -16.71 -8.69
CA VAL A 284 -15.29 -17.23 -7.35
C VAL A 284 -15.99 -16.16 -6.51
N LEU A 285 -15.46 -14.93 -6.47
CA LEU A 285 -16.08 -13.81 -5.77
C LEU A 285 -17.47 -13.50 -6.33
N ARG A 286 -17.63 -13.46 -7.66
CA ARG A 286 -18.93 -13.24 -8.30
C ARG A 286 -19.94 -14.33 -7.95
N SER A 287 -19.50 -15.59 -7.84
CA SER A 287 -20.38 -16.70 -7.48
C SER A 287 -20.74 -16.72 -6.00
N ALA A 288 -19.84 -16.29 -5.13
CA ALA A 288 -20.06 -16.26 -3.68
C ALA A 288 -20.87 -15.03 -3.25
N ALA A 289 -20.65 -13.89 -3.91
CA ALA A 289 -21.22 -12.57 -3.59
C ALA A 289 -20.93 -12.08 -2.16
N GLN A 290 -19.91 -12.63 -1.51
CA GLN A 290 -19.45 -12.27 -0.18
C GLN A 290 -17.93 -12.42 -0.06
N LEU A 291 -17.34 -11.69 0.88
CA LEU A 291 -15.93 -11.83 1.22
C LEU A 291 -15.66 -13.21 1.86
N PRO A 292 -14.49 -13.82 1.63
CA PRO A 292 -14.14 -15.11 2.23
C PRO A 292 -13.90 -14.97 3.73
N HIS A 293 -14.01 -16.09 4.45
CA HIS A 293 -13.48 -16.23 5.80
C HIS A 293 -12.09 -16.86 5.76
N ASP A 294 -11.21 -16.49 6.70
CA ASP A 294 -10.00 -17.27 7.00
C ASP A 294 -10.34 -18.41 7.96
N PRO A 295 -10.40 -19.69 7.52
CA PRO A 295 -10.68 -20.81 8.39
C PRO A 295 -9.49 -21.16 9.32
N THR A 296 -8.31 -20.57 9.09
CA THR A 296 -7.08 -20.91 9.80
C THR A 296 -6.75 -19.94 10.94
N GLY A 297 -7.26 -18.71 10.90
CA GLY A 297 -6.86 -17.62 11.80
C GLY A 297 -5.39 -17.20 11.65
N ARG A 298 -4.74 -17.57 10.53
CA ARG A 298 -3.30 -17.35 10.28
C ARG A 298 -3.03 -16.59 8.98
N ALA A 299 -4.07 -16.16 8.27
CA ALA A 299 -3.96 -15.39 7.05
C ALA A 299 -3.68 -13.90 7.32
N ILE A 300 -2.79 -13.62 8.28
CA ILE A 300 -2.39 -12.28 8.70
C ILE A 300 -0.91 -12.10 8.32
N PRO A 301 -0.50 -10.93 7.79
CA PRO A 301 0.92 -10.68 7.52
C PRO A 301 1.72 -10.56 8.82
N TRP A 302 3.04 -10.64 8.70
CA TRP A 302 3.93 -10.36 9.83
C TRP A 302 5.10 -9.46 9.40
N PRO A 303 5.41 -8.37 10.15
CA PRO A 303 4.62 -7.83 11.27
C PRO A 303 3.22 -7.33 10.84
N LEU A 304 2.40 -6.89 11.81
CA LEU A 304 1.07 -6.35 11.54
C LEU A 304 1.11 -4.92 10.99
N LEU A 305 2.08 -4.12 11.42
CA LEU A 305 2.31 -2.74 11.00
C LEU A 305 3.24 -2.66 9.80
#